data_AF-A0A4S2J5N9-F1
#
_entry.id   AF-A0A4S2J5N9-F1
#
_cell.length_a   1.000
_cell.length_b   1.000
_cell.length_c   1.000
_cell.angle_alpha   90.00
_cell.angle_beta   90.00
_cell.angle_gamma   90.00
#
_symmetry.space_group_name_H-M   'P 1'
#
loop_
_entity.id
_entity.type
_entity.pdbx_description
1 polymer ?
#
loop_
_entity_poly.entity_id
_entity_poly.type
_entity_poly.pdbx_seq_one_letter_code
_entity_poly.pdbx_strand_id
1 'polypeptide(L)'
;MRDVELHMPATPKAVPELRHRLHGYDYDVRLCATELLTNVVDHVGDGTPVRVRVVALDIPTRTRIEVADPDPRGMPTVLSAAETAECGRGLVLVAALAERWGVERGPGGKTVWCEVVRGRGAADFGEAVPRTHRHQDAEPDGEPSDLQRVVVDSVAE
;
A
#
# COMPACT_ATOMS: atom_id res chain seq x y z
N MET A 1 7.08 18.90 -6.02
CA MET A 1 5.90 18.02 -5.85
C MET A 1 5.09 18.58 -4.69
N ARG A 2 3.76 18.64 -4.79
CA ARG A 2 2.91 19.15 -3.71
C ARG A 2 2.38 17.98 -2.91
N ASP A 3 2.34 18.09 -1.59
CA ASP A 3 1.63 17.10 -0.78
C ASP A 3 0.12 17.27 -0.95
N VAL A 4 -0.61 16.17 -0.85
CA VAL A 4 -2.07 16.18 -0.97
C VAL A 4 -2.68 15.26 0.07
N GLU A 5 -3.79 15.71 0.64
CA GLU A 5 -4.63 14.95 1.54
C GLU A 5 -6.09 15.05 1.12
N LEU A 6 -6.72 13.89 0.95
CA LEU A 6 -8.05 13.75 0.41
C LEU A 6 -8.90 12.93 1.37
N HIS A 7 -10.12 13.37 1.61
CA HIS A 7 -11.14 12.58 2.29
C HIS A 7 -12.23 12.24 1.28
N MET A 8 -12.54 10.95 1.16
CA MET A 8 -13.55 10.48 0.21
C MET A 8 -14.18 9.16 0.68
N PRO A 9 -15.40 8.83 0.26
CA PRO A 9 -15.95 7.50 0.46
C PRO A 9 -15.27 6.52 -0.51
N ALA A 10 -14.81 5.38 0.00
CA ALA A 10 -14.26 4.28 -0.79
C ALA A 10 -15.40 3.61 -1.58
N THR A 11 -15.63 4.10 -2.79
CA THR A 11 -16.59 3.53 -3.73
C THR A 11 -15.89 3.21 -5.05
N PRO A 12 -16.44 2.31 -5.91
CA PRO A 12 -15.87 2.09 -7.24
C PRO A 12 -15.73 3.37 -8.08
N LYS A 13 -16.61 4.37 -7.87
CA LYS A 13 -16.55 5.67 -8.56
C LYS A 13 -15.45 6.60 -8.02
N ALA A 14 -15.01 6.40 -6.78
CA ALA A 14 -13.93 7.18 -6.18
C ALA A 14 -12.56 6.85 -6.80
N VAL A 15 -12.38 5.64 -7.37
CA VAL A 15 -11.11 5.22 -7.99
C VAL A 15 -10.73 6.06 -9.21
N PRO A 16 -11.58 6.22 -10.25
CA PRO A 16 -11.26 7.11 -11.36
C PRO A 16 -11.17 8.58 -10.93
N GLU A 17 -11.94 9.01 -9.94
CA GLU A 17 -11.83 10.35 -9.36
C GLU A 17 -10.43 10.57 -8.75
N LEU A 18 -9.96 9.66 -7.89
CA LEU A 18 -8.63 9.71 -7.28
C LEU A 18 -7.54 9.75 -8.36
N ARG A 19 -7.66 8.90 -9.39
CA ARG A 19 -6.72 8.87 -10.52
C ARG A 19 -6.65 10.20 -11.27
N HIS A 20 -7.79 10.86 -11.45
CA HIS A 20 -7.87 12.18 -12.10
C HIS A 20 -7.25 13.27 -11.22
N ARG A 21 -7.53 13.26 -9.91
CA ARG A 21 -6.95 14.23 -8.95
C ARG A 21 -5.43 14.11 -8.85
N LEU A 22 -4.90 12.90 -9.02
CA LEU A 22 -3.47 12.62 -9.01
C LEU A 22 -2.79 12.69 -10.39
N HIS A 23 -3.43 13.24 -11.43
CA HIS A 23 -2.86 13.24 -12.80
C HIS A 23 -1.48 13.90 -12.94
N GLY A 24 -1.11 14.81 -12.03
CA GLY A 24 0.20 15.46 -12.00
C GLY A 24 1.29 14.70 -11.24
N TYR A 25 0.99 13.49 -10.74
CA TYR A 25 1.92 12.61 -10.04
C TYR A 25 2.43 11.51 -10.98
N ASP A 26 3.58 10.91 -10.65
CA ASP A 26 4.15 9.78 -11.38
C ASP A 26 3.15 8.62 -11.50
N TYR A 27 3.29 7.82 -12.56
CA TYR A 27 2.39 6.69 -12.84
C TYR A 27 2.30 5.72 -11.66
N ASP A 28 3.44 5.36 -11.07
CA ASP A 28 3.51 4.41 -9.96
C ASP A 28 2.76 4.93 -8.73
N VAL A 29 2.86 6.24 -8.44
CA VAL A 29 2.12 6.88 -7.34
C VAL A 29 0.62 6.76 -7.56
N ARG A 30 0.15 7.07 -8.77
CA ARG A 30 -1.27 7.03 -9.13
C ARG A 30 -1.80 5.60 -9.05
N LEU A 31 -1.04 4.64 -9.56
CA LEU A 31 -1.39 3.23 -9.56
C LEU A 31 -1.49 2.72 -8.12
N CYS A 32 -0.44 2.87 -7.32
CA CYS A 32 -0.44 2.46 -5.91
C CYS A 32 -1.60 3.09 -5.13
N ALA A 33 -1.87 4.38 -5.29
CA ALA A 33 -2.99 5.04 -4.63
C ALA A 33 -4.35 4.41 -5.01
N THR A 34 -4.55 4.10 -6.30
CA THR A 34 -5.81 3.47 -6.74
C THR A 34 -5.93 2.00 -6.32
N GLU A 35 -4.84 1.24 -6.30
CA GLU A 35 -4.86 -0.15 -5.83
C GLU A 35 -5.14 -0.21 -4.32
N LEU A 36 -4.51 0.67 -3.53
CA LEU A 36 -4.79 0.76 -2.09
C LEU A 36 -6.24 1.18 -1.81
N LEU A 37 -6.79 2.14 -2.57
CA LEU A 37 -8.20 2.50 -2.44
C LEU A 37 -9.13 1.35 -2.82
N THR A 38 -8.82 0.63 -3.90
CA THR A 38 -9.62 -0.52 -4.38
C THR A 38 -9.65 -1.62 -3.32
N ASN A 39 -8.54 -1.88 -2.63
CA ASN A 39 -8.53 -2.82 -1.51
C ASN A 39 -9.52 -2.43 -0.41
N VAL A 40 -9.70 -1.14 -0.11
CA VAL A 40 -10.70 -0.72 0.89
C VAL A 40 -12.11 -1.00 0.39
N VAL A 41 -12.40 -0.67 -0.88
CA VAL A 41 -13.70 -0.96 -1.51
C VAL A 41 -14.04 -2.45 -1.42
N ASP A 42 -13.08 -3.31 -1.78
CA ASP A 42 -13.31 -4.75 -1.91
C ASP A 42 -13.30 -5.49 -0.56
N HIS A 43 -12.55 -5.01 0.43
CA HIS A 43 -12.31 -5.75 1.68
C HIS A 43 -12.85 -5.11 2.95
N VAL A 44 -13.06 -3.79 2.97
CA VAL A 44 -13.66 -3.08 4.12
C VAL A 44 -15.13 -2.78 3.85
N GLY A 45 -15.43 -2.28 2.64
CA GLY A 45 -16.79 -2.13 2.14
C GLY A 45 -17.01 -0.83 1.38
N ASP A 46 -18.00 -0.87 0.47
CA ASP A 46 -18.43 0.29 -0.30
C ASP A 46 -18.92 1.43 0.61
N GLY A 47 -18.47 2.65 0.32
CA GLY A 47 -18.81 3.86 1.07
C GLY A 47 -17.94 4.11 2.31
N THR A 48 -16.99 3.22 2.63
CA THR A 48 -16.08 3.39 3.80
C THR A 48 -15.38 4.75 3.74
N PRO A 49 -15.45 5.60 4.78
CA PRO A 49 -14.74 6.88 4.78
C PRO A 49 -13.23 6.63 4.83
N VAL A 50 -12.50 7.12 3.84
CA VAL A 50 -11.05 6.99 3.78
C VAL A 50 -10.36 8.35 3.74
N ARG A 51 -9.14 8.37 4.29
CA ARG A 51 -8.18 9.46 4.10
C ARG A 51 -7.05 8.95 3.20
N VAL A 52 -6.83 9.62 2.08
CA VAL A 52 -5.70 9.36 1.16
C VAL A 52 -4.68 10.48 1.30
N ARG A 53 -3.42 10.16 1.59
CA ARG A 53 -2.32 11.12 1.63
C ARG A 53 -1.25 10.74 0.62
N VAL A 54 -0.71 11.72 -0.10
CA VAL A 54 0.49 11.56 -0.92
C VAL A 54 1.48 12.64 -0.51
N VAL A 55 2.63 12.21 -0.01
CA VAL A 55 3.64 13.07 0.61
C VAL A 55 4.99 12.85 -0.06
N ALA A 56 5.69 13.93 -0.39
CA ALA A 56 7.06 13.86 -0.87
C ALA A 56 8.04 13.63 0.29
N LEU A 57 8.92 12.63 0.16
CA LEU A 57 10.02 12.38 1.08
C LEU A 57 11.33 12.74 0.37
N ASP A 58 12.10 13.69 0.89
CA ASP A 58 13.29 14.20 0.18
C ASP A 58 14.53 13.33 0.34
N ILE A 59 14.68 12.65 1.48
CA ILE A 59 15.84 11.82 1.80
C ILE A 59 15.38 10.48 2.42
N PRO A 60 15.50 9.34 1.70
CA PRO A 60 15.75 9.25 0.26
C PRO A 60 14.60 9.85 -0.57
N THR A 61 14.88 10.24 -1.82
CA THR A 61 13.92 10.88 -2.72
C THR A 61 12.81 9.92 -3.15
N ARG A 62 11.72 9.89 -2.36
CA ARG A 62 10.57 8.98 -2.52
C ARG A 62 9.25 9.74 -2.42
N THR A 63 8.17 9.05 -2.76
CA THR A 63 6.80 9.50 -2.50
C THR A 63 6.11 8.46 -1.66
N ARG A 64 5.58 8.89 -0.51
CA ARG A 64 4.77 8.06 0.37
C ARG A 64 3.29 8.23 0.04
N ILE A 65 2.60 7.11 -0.16
CA ILE A 65 1.17 7.02 -0.39
C ILE A 65 0.56 6.32 0.83
N GLU A 66 -0.47 6.91 1.41
CA GLU A 66 -1.17 6.37 2.57
C GLU A 66 -2.67 6.34 2.29
N VAL A 67 -3.33 5.23 2.64
CA VAL A 67 -4.79 5.11 2.66
C VAL A 67 -5.19 4.62 4.04
N ALA A 68 -5.90 5.47 4.80
CA ALA A 68 -6.41 5.16 6.12
C ALA A 68 -7.91 4.92 6.09
N ASP A 69 -8.34 3.86 6.79
CA ASP A 69 -9.74 3.45 6.92
C ASP A 69 -10.05 3.08 8.39
N PRO A 70 -11.32 3.12 8.81
CA PRO A 70 -11.71 2.96 10.20
C PRO A 70 -11.72 1.52 10.70
N ASP A 71 -11.49 0.51 9.84
CA ASP A 71 -11.52 -0.90 10.26
C ASP A 71 -10.16 -1.35 10.81
N PRO A 72 -10.06 -1.64 12.13
CA PRO A 72 -8.81 -2.07 12.75
C PRO A 72 -8.50 -3.56 12.55
N ARG A 73 -9.43 -4.36 11.97
CA ARG A 73 -9.34 -5.83 11.93
C ARG A 73 -8.86 -6.38 10.60
N GLY A 74 -9.32 -5.84 9.48
CA GLY A 74 -8.90 -6.28 8.16
C GLY A 74 -7.40 -6.00 7.94
N MET A 75 -6.59 -7.03 7.75
CA MET A 75 -5.18 -6.87 7.37
C MET A 75 -5.03 -7.15 5.87
N PRO A 76 -4.38 -6.26 5.08
CA PRO A 76 -4.10 -6.53 3.68
C PRO A 76 -3.22 -7.76 3.59
N THR A 77 -3.70 -8.79 2.91
CA THR A 77 -2.92 -10.01 2.66
C THR A 77 -2.47 -9.99 1.22
N VAL A 78 -1.16 -10.07 1.00
CA VAL A 78 -0.61 -10.27 -0.36
C VAL A 78 -0.96 -11.70 -0.75
N LEU A 79 -2.04 -11.86 -1.51
CA LEU A 79 -2.37 -13.15 -2.09
C LEU A 79 -1.44 -13.37 -3.29
N SER A 80 -0.76 -14.52 -3.30
CA SER A 80 -0.16 -15.02 -4.54
C SER A 80 -1.32 -15.31 -5.49
N ALA A 81 -1.55 -14.40 -6.44
CA ALA A 81 -2.61 -14.60 -7.42
C ALA A 81 -2.25 -15.84 -8.24
N ALA A 82 -3.08 -16.89 -8.14
CA ALA A 82 -3.09 -17.94 -9.15
C ALA A 82 -3.36 -17.29 -10.53
N GLU A 83 -2.81 -17.84 -11.61
CA GLU A 83 -2.87 -17.22 -12.95
C GLU A 83 -4.30 -16.90 -13.44
N THR A 84 -5.32 -17.53 -12.84
CA THR A 84 -6.74 -17.35 -13.15
C THR A 84 -7.54 -16.52 -12.12
N ALA A 85 -6.88 -15.96 -11.10
CA ALA A 85 -7.56 -15.17 -10.08
C ALA A 85 -7.85 -13.74 -10.59
N GLU A 86 -9.13 -13.39 -10.69
CA GLU A 86 -9.58 -12.06 -11.15
C GLU A 86 -9.46 -10.97 -10.07
N CYS A 87 -9.34 -11.37 -8.80
CA CYS A 87 -9.24 -10.51 -7.62
C CYS A 87 -7.94 -10.79 -6.83
N GLY A 88 -7.46 -9.79 -6.06
CA GLY A 88 -6.29 -9.95 -5.16
C GLY A 88 -4.91 -9.57 -5.75
N ARG A 89 -4.86 -8.99 -6.97
CA ARG A 89 -3.59 -8.53 -7.58
C ARG A 89 -3.11 -7.16 -7.09
N GLY A 90 -3.98 -6.35 -6.48
CA GLY A 90 -3.67 -4.95 -6.16
C GLY A 90 -2.45 -4.81 -5.25
N LEU A 91 -2.36 -5.61 -4.18
CA LEU A 91 -1.19 -5.60 -3.30
C LEU A 91 0.07 -6.18 -3.95
N VAL A 92 -0.07 -7.10 -4.91
CA VAL A 92 1.08 -7.61 -5.68
C VAL A 92 1.70 -6.49 -6.51
N LEU A 93 0.86 -5.68 -7.16
CA LEU A 93 1.33 -4.49 -7.90
C LEU A 93 1.99 -3.47 -6.96
N VAL A 94 1.36 -3.17 -5.82
CA VAL A 94 1.95 -2.28 -4.81
C VAL A 94 3.30 -2.82 -4.33
N ALA A 95 3.40 -4.11 -4.01
CA ALA A 95 4.64 -4.72 -3.54
C ALA A 95 5.74 -4.76 -4.61
N ALA A 96 5.38 -4.84 -5.90
CA ALA A 96 6.34 -4.82 -6.99
C ALA A 96 6.89 -3.41 -7.29
N LEU A 97 6.07 -2.37 -7.07
CA LEU A 97 6.43 -0.97 -7.36
C LEU A 97 7.06 -0.26 -6.16
N ALA A 98 6.68 -0.65 -4.95
CA ALA A 98 7.11 0.01 -3.73
C ALA A 98 8.50 -0.46 -3.29
N GLU A 99 9.31 0.49 -2.85
CA GLU A 99 10.55 0.24 -2.10
C GLU A 99 10.24 -0.30 -0.71
N ARG A 100 9.20 0.26 -0.09
CA ARG A 100 8.69 -0.11 1.22
C ARG A 100 7.18 -0.01 1.20
N TRP A 101 6.50 -0.91 1.89
CA TRP A 101 5.08 -0.80 2.15
C TRP A 101 4.77 -1.47 3.47
N GLY A 102 3.63 -1.12 4.06
CA GLY A 102 3.26 -1.63 5.37
C GLY A 102 1.88 -1.19 5.80
N VAL A 103 1.57 -1.53 7.06
CA VAL A 103 0.30 -1.19 7.70
C VAL A 103 0.58 -0.67 9.10
N GLU A 104 0.12 0.53 9.37
CA GLU A 104 0.15 1.15 10.70
C GLU A 104 -1.24 1.05 11.33
N ARG A 105 -1.32 0.55 12.56
CA ARG A 105 -2.58 0.51 13.32
C ARG A 105 -2.62 1.69 14.28
N GLY A 106 -3.81 2.25 14.47
CA GLY A 106 -4.03 3.28 15.47
C GLY A 106 -5.44 3.22 16.08
N PRO A 107 -5.73 4.08 17.08
CA PRO A 107 -7.04 4.11 17.73
C PRO A 107 -8.22 4.35 16.76
N GLY A 108 -7.95 4.97 15.61
CA GLY A 108 -8.94 5.30 14.59
C GLY A 108 -9.06 4.31 13.43
N GLY A 109 -8.41 3.14 13.50
CA GLY A 109 -8.42 2.13 12.43
C GLY A 109 -7.03 1.74 11.97
N LYS A 110 -6.83 1.63 10.66
CA LYS A 110 -5.53 1.29 10.05
C LYS A 110 -5.17 2.24 8.93
N THR A 111 -3.87 2.33 8.65
CA THR A 111 -3.31 3.03 7.50
C THR A 111 -2.45 2.05 6.71
N VAL A 112 -2.85 1.73 5.48
CA VAL A 112 -2.01 0.99 4.54
C VAL A 112 -1.18 2.00 3.76
N TRP A 113 0.12 1.78 3.66
CA TRP A 113 1.03 2.73 3.03
C TRP A 113 2.07 2.06 2.16
N CYS A 114 2.60 2.82 1.19
CA CYS A 114 3.76 2.43 0.40
C CYS A 114 4.63 3.64 0.04
N GLU A 115 5.90 3.39 -0.24
CA GLU A 115 6.88 4.37 -0.67
C GLU A 115 7.44 3.96 -2.02
N VAL A 116 7.31 4.83 -3.03
CA VAL A 116 7.84 4.62 -4.38
C VAL A 116 8.96 5.59 -4.67
N VAL A 117 9.96 5.19 -5.47
CA VAL A 117 11.05 6.09 -5.90
C VAL A 117 10.48 7.16 -6.83
N ARG A 118 10.81 8.43 -6.58
CA ARG A 118 10.42 9.52 -7.48
C ARG A 118 11.26 9.50 -8.75
N GLY A 119 10.61 9.65 -9.90
CA GLY A 119 11.31 9.72 -11.19
C GLY A 119 11.89 8.40 -11.69
N ARG A 120 11.43 7.25 -11.19
CA ARG A 120 11.73 5.94 -11.80
C ARG A 120 11.05 5.91 -13.17
N GLY A 121 11.84 6.00 -14.24
CA GLY A 121 11.32 5.93 -15.61
C GLY A 121 10.79 4.53 -15.92
N ALA A 122 9.84 4.44 -16.86
CA ALA A 122 9.24 3.17 -17.31
C ALA A 122 10.21 2.16 -17.96
N ALA A 123 11.52 2.40 -17.93
CA ALA A 123 12.54 1.52 -18.47
C ALA A 123 13.14 0.56 -17.42
N ASP A 124 12.81 0.71 -16.13
CA ASP A 124 13.46 -0.04 -15.04
C ASP A 124 12.66 -1.29 -14.59
N PHE A 125 11.62 -1.67 -15.34
CA PHE A 125 10.75 -2.83 -15.08
C PHE A 125 11.43 -4.21 -15.31
N GLY A 126 12.72 -4.23 -15.67
CA GLY A 126 13.42 -5.43 -16.12
C GLY A 126 13.82 -6.44 -15.02
N GLU A 127 13.78 -6.08 -13.74
CA GLU A 127 14.30 -6.96 -12.67
C GLU A 127 13.64 -6.70 -11.30
N ALA A 128 12.33 -6.44 -11.28
CA ALA A 128 11.58 -6.34 -10.03
C ALA A 128 11.24 -7.75 -9.49
N VAL A 129 12.22 -8.41 -8.86
CA VAL A 129 11.96 -9.56 -7.98
C VAL A 129 11.07 -9.05 -6.83
N PRO A 130 9.96 -9.72 -6.47
CA PRO A 130 9.16 -9.34 -5.30
C PRO A 130 10.05 -9.34 -4.05
N ARG A 131 10.49 -8.17 -3.60
CA ARG A 131 11.28 -8.05 -2.37
C ARG A 131 10.30 -8.04 -1.21
N THR A 132 9.83 -9.23 -0.84
CA THR A 132 9.37 -9.45 0.53
C THR A 132 10.59 -9.25 1.44
N HIS A 133 10.70 -8.07 2.04
CA HIS A 133 11.71 -7.83 3.06
C HIS A 133 11.40 -8.71 4.27
N ARG A 134 12.12 -9.83 4.37
CA ARG A 134 12.24 -10.67 5.57
C ARG A 134 13.12 -9.92 6.57
N HIS A 135 12.64 -9.78 7.80
CA HIS A 135 13.41 -9.27 8.92
C HIS A 135 14.35 -10.39 9.44
N GLN A 136 15.67 -10.15 9.47
CA GLN A 136 16.74 -11.02 10.00
C GLN A 136 17.71 -10.07 10.75
N ASP A 137 18.21 -10.28 11.99
CA ASP A 137 18.41 -11.46 12.88
C ASP A 137 18.19 -11.03 14.38
N ALA A 138 18.20 -11.85 15.45
CA ALA A 138 18.69 -13.22 15.77
C ALA A 138 17.91 -13.74 17.04
N GLU A 139 17.67 -15.03 17.34
CA GLU A 139 18.58 -16.16 17.68
C GLU A 139 17.76 -17.51 17.73
N PRO A 140 18.37 -18.70 17.90
CA PRO A 140 18.05 -19.93 17.17
C PRO A 140 17.08 -20.91 17.87
N ASP A 141 16.73 -21.93 17.10
CA ASP A 141 16.04 -23.18 17.44
C ASP A 141 14.50 -23.19 17.35
N GLY A 142 14.00 -23.91 16.33
CA GLY A 142 12.77 -24.71 16.44
C GLY A 142 11.63 -24.40 15.45
N GLU A 143 11.67 -25.09 14.30
CA GLU A 143 10.58 -25.46 13.36
C GLU A 143 9.65 -24.41 12.69
N PRO A 144 9.27 -24.61 11.40
CA PRO A 144 8.52 -23.62 10.63
C PRO A 144 7.00 -23.78 10.85
N SER A 145 6.31 -22.67 11.08
CA SER A 145 4.84 -22.62 11.08
C SER A 145 4.35 -21.55 10.10
N ASP A 146 3.61 -22.01 9.10
CA ASP A 146 3.02 -21.31 7.96
C ASP A 146 1.96 -20.25 8.34
N LEU A 147 2.38 -19.14 8.97
CA LEU A 147 1.54 -17.95 9.08
C LEU A 147 2.39 -16.68 8.90
N GLN A 148 2.26 -16.04 7.75
CA GLN A 148 2.82 -14.72 7.47
C GLN A 148 2.24 -13.69 8.45
N ARG A 149 2.94 -13.47 9.58
CA ARG A 149 2.65 -12.38 10.52
C ARG A 149 3.25 -11.08 9.99
N VAL A 150 2.38 -10.14 9.62
CA VAL A 150 2.73 -8.75 9.32
C VAL A 150 2.95 -8.02 10.66
N VAL A 151 4.17 -7.51 10.89
CA VAL A 151 4.52 -6.80 12.13
C VAL A 151 3.95 -5.38 12.10
N VAL A 152 3.24 -5.06 13.18
CA VAL A 152 2.74 -3.75 13.59
C VAL A 152 3.90 -2.98 14.23
N ASP A 153 4.27 -1.82 13.68
CA ASP A 153 5.08 -0.87 14.42
C ASP A 153 4.23 -0.30 15.57
N SER A 154 4.54 -0.76 16.77
CA SER A 154 4.06 -0.18 18.02
C SER A 154 4.75 1.16 18.21
N VAL A 155 4.04 2.26 17.95
CA VAL A 155 4.50 3.58 18.41
C VAL A 155 4.42 3.62 19.95
N ALA A 156 5.58 3.53 20.59
CA ALA A 156 5.77 4.00 21.96
C ALA A 156 6.27 5.44 21.89
N GLU A 157 5.45 6.40 22.30
CA GLU A 157 5.58 7.18 23.55
C GLU A 157 4.32 8.03 23.77
#